data_AF-A0A972IJU5-F1
#
_entry.id   AF-A0A972IJU5-F1
#
_cell.length_a   1.000
_cell.length_b   1.000
_cell.length_c   1.000
_cell.angle_alpha   90.00
_cell.angle_beta   90.00
_cell.angle_gamma   90.00
#
_symmetry.space_group_name_H-M   'P 1'
#
loop_
_entity.id
_entity.type
_entity.pdbx_description
1 polymer ?
#
loop_
_entity_poly.entity_id
_entity_poly.type
_entity_poly.pdbx_seq_one_letter_code
_entity_poly.pdbx_strand_id
1 'polypeptide(L)'
;MNEGPVNQSHMIETTDCLEAVGVFRGWKNFFFLLVVICLLLAQACFWLVNLRLVEIPAAPAEPETALEALSAAAAQTVAAGDEASTSAPAGTKKVRLPFIEKLTWKHIKRTVELVNGILIITAGLFCLAMFFSLMVSLIGRLGGINHIARAFFLSLIMFILIVPWQELIGSSVVGVAYTPAELVKWVSDKGSGFMYGVLFYLRFTIYWLLVMLLLIMSQARSARWTKAILRRLEII
;
A
#
# COMPACT_ATOMS: atom_id res chain seq x y z
N MET A 1 -12.64 -47.06 -39.74
CA MET A 1 -12.21 -45.70 -39.38
C MET A 1 -12.06 -45.69 -37.87
N ASN A 2 -10.82 -45.69 -37.38
CA ASN A 2 -10.50 -45.78 -35.95
C ASN A 2 -10.84 -44.46 -35.26
N GLU A 3 -12.06 -44.32 -34.74
CA GLU A 3 -12.37 -43.36 -33.67
C GLU A 3 -11.81 -43.88 -32.33
N GLY A 4 -10.50 -44.11 -32.31
CA GLY A 4 -9.72 -44.45 -31.13
C GLY A 4 -9.24 -43.20 -30.37
N PRO A 5 -8.37 -43.37 -29.36
CA PRO A 5 -8.29 -42.75 -28.02
C PRO A 5 -8.21 -41.21 -27.87
N VAL A 6 -8.36 -40.42 -28.94
CA VAL A 6 -8.19 -38.95 -28.94
C VAL A 6 -9.17 -38.23 -28.00
N ASN A 7 -10.37 -38.77 -27.79
CA ASN A 7 -11.34 -38.19 -26.85
C ASN A 7 -10.95 -38.38 -25.37
N GLN A 8 -10.25 -39.46 -25.02
CA GLN A 8 -9.85 -39.70 -23.63
C GLN A 8 -8.70 -38.79 -23.20
N SER A 9 -7.70 -38.54 -24.07
CA SER A 9 -6.59 -37.64 -23.76
C SER A 9 -7.07 -36.21 -23.53
N HIS A 10 -8.00 -35.72 -24.35
CA HIS A 10 -8.55 -34.37 -24.18
C HIS A 10 -9.32 -34.20 -22.86
N MET A 11 -10.02 -35.25 -22.42
CA MET A 11 -10.77 -35.22 -21.15
C MET A 11 -9.85 -35.17 -19.93
N ILE A 12 -8.73 -35.91 -19.96
CA ILE A 12 -7.70 -35.90 -18.91
C ILE A 12 -7.04 -34.51 -18.83
N GLU A 13 -6.59 -33.95 -19.95
CA GLU A 13 -5.98 -32.61 -20.00
C GLU A 13 -6.90 -31.51 -19.45
N THR A 14 -8.19 -31.57 -19.78
CA THR A 14 -9.16 -30.62 -19.24
C THR A 14 -9.35 -30.77 -17.73
N THR A 15 -9.31 -31.99 -17.20
CA THR A 15 -9.48 -32.25 -15.76
C THR A 15 -8.29 -31.68 -14.97
N ASP A 16 -7.06 -31.92 -15.43
CA ASP A 16 -5.85 -31.40 -14.81
C ASP A 16 -5.82 -29.86 -14.82
N CYS A 17 -6.26 -29.25 -15.93
CA CYS A 17 -6.39 -27.79 -16.03
C CYS A 17 -7.41 -27.23 -15.02
N LEU A 18 -8.50 -27.94 -14.73
CA LEU A 18 -9.51 -27.50 -13.78
C LEU A 18 -9.04 -27.62 -12.33
N GLU A 19 -8.31 -28.69 -12.00
CA GLU A 19 -7.68 -28.83 -10.69
C GLU A 19 -6.68 -27.68 -10.46
N ALA A 20 -5.85 -27.38 -11.47
CA ALA A 20 -4.93 -26.25 -11.42
C ALA A 20 -5.66 -24.91 -11.22
N VAL A 21 -6.79 -24.68 -11.91
CA VAL A 21 -7.64 -23.49 -11.70
C VAL A 21 -8.13 -23.39 -10.25
N GLY A 22 -8.51 -24.52 -9.63
CA GLY A 22 -8.90 -24.59 -8.22
C GLY A 22 -7.78 -24.12 -7.29
N VAL A 23 -6.56 -24.63 -7.49
CA VAL A 23 -5.38 -24.26 -6.70
C VAL A 23 -5.05 -22.78 -6.86
N PHE A 24 -4.97 -22.28 -8.10
CA PHE A 24 -4.67 -20.87 -8.35
C PHE A 24 -5.76 -19.93 -7.82
N ARG A 25 -7.02 -20.37 -7.79
CA ARG A 25 -8.11 -19.61 -7.18
C ARG A 25 -7.94 -19.46 -5.66
N GLY A 26 -7.50 -20.51 -4.97
CA GLY A 26 -7.20 -20.44 -3.54
C GLY A 26 -6.06 -19.46 -3.26
N TRP A 27 -4.93 -19.66 -3.93
CA TRP A 27 -3.72 -18.86 -3.73
C TRP A 27 -3.90 -17.38 -4.09
N LYS A 28 -4.55 -17.05 -5.21
CA LYS A 28 -4.79 -15.65 -5.58
C LYS A 28 -5.66 -14.93 -4.54
N ASN A 29 -6.65 -15.61 -3.95
CA ASN A 29 -7.51 -15.03 -2.92
C ASN A 29 -6.74 -14.81 -1.62
N PHE A 30 -5.87 -15.75 -1.25
CA PHE A 30 -4.97 -15.61 -0.11
C PHE A 30 -4.02 -14.41 -0.28
N PHE A 31 -3.32 -14.32 -1.42
CA PHE A 31 -2.43 -13.18 -1.69
C PHE A 31 -3.19 -11.86 -1.77
N PHE A 32 -4.37 -11.82 -2.39
CA PHE A 32 -5.23 -10.64 -2.39
C PHE A 32 -5.53 -10.14 -0.97
N LEU A 33 -5.97 -11.04 -0.08
CA LEU A 33 -6.29 -10.68 1.30
C LEU A 33 -5.06 -10.17 2.05
N LEU A 34 -3.90 -10.80 1.82
CA LEU A 34 -2.64 -10.40 2.43
C LEU A 34 -2.23 -8.99 1.98
N VAL A 35 -2.29 -8.70 0.67
CA VAL A 35 -2.02 -7.36 0.12
C VAL A 35 -2.99 -6.32 0.71
N VAL A 36 -4.28 -6.63 0.83
CA VAL A 36 -5.27 -5.74 1.46
C VAL A 36 -4.90 -5.44 2.92
N ILE A 37 -4.54 -6.46 3.70
CA ILE A 37 -4.12 -6.28 5.10
C ILE A 37 -2.89 -5.39 5.18
N CYS A 38 -1.88 -5.63 4.36
CA CYS A 38 -0.66 -4.81 4.33
C CYS A 38 -0.98 -3.35 3.96
N LEU A 39 -1.82 -3.12 2.95
CA LEU A 39 -2.26 -1.77 2.57
C LEU A 39 -3.02 -1.07 3.71
N LEU A 40 -3.90 -1.77 4.41
CA LEU A 40 -4.63 -1.22 5.55
C LEU A 40 -3.71 -0.93 6.74
N LEU A 41 -2.74 -1.80 7.03
CA LEU A 41 -1.75 -1.58 8.09
C LEU A 41 -0.85 -0.39 7.79
N ALA A 42 -0.39 -0.24 6.54
CA ALA A 42 0.35 0.94 6.10
C ALA A 42 -0.50 2.21 6.30
N GLN A 43 -1.74 2.21 5.84
CA GLN A 43 -2.64 3.35 6.01
C GLN A 43 -2.91 3.67 7.49
N ALA A 44 -3.06 2.66 8.34
CA ALA A 44 -3.23 2.84 9.79
C ALA A 44 -1.98 3.48 10.41
N CYS A 45 -0.78 3.06 10.02
CA CYS A 45 0.48 3.66 10.47
C CYS A 45 0.56 5.14 10.05
N PHE A 46 0.18 5.46 8.82
CA PHE A 46 0.10 6.85 8.36
C PHE A 46 -0.82 7.70 9.25
N TRP A 47 -2.04 7.22 9.54
CA TRP A 47 -2.99 7.96 10.38
C TRP A 47 -2.53 8.10 11.84
N LEU A 48 -1.90 7.07 12.41
CA LEU A 48 -1.32 7.13 13.75
C LEU A 48 -0.29 8.26 13.88
N VAL A 49 0.57 8.42 12.87
CA VAL A 49 1.58 9.49 12.85
C VAL A 49 0.93 10.85 12.57
N ASN A 50 0.03 10.94 11.58
CA ASN A 50 -0.61 12.20 11.19
C ASN A 50 -1.52 12.79 12.29
N LEU A 51 -2.18 11.95 13.09
CA LEU A 51 -3.01 12.38 14.23
C LEU A 51 -2.17 12.74 15.48
N ARG A 52 -0.84 12.70 15.40
CA ARG A 52 0.08 12.91 16.53
C ARG A 52 -0.22 11.99 17.72
N LEU A 53 -0.71 10.78 17.44
CA LEU A 53 -0.95 9.75 18.46
C LEU A 53 0.37 9.10 18.92
N VAL A 54 1.42 9.19 18.10
CA VAL A 54 2.78 8.82 18.47
C VAL A 54 3.69 10.04 18.33
N GLU A 55 4.46 10.31 19.39
CA GLU A 55 5.50 11.33 19.37
C GLU A 55 6.62 10.90 18.44
N ILE A 56 6.81 11.65 17.36
CA ILE A 56 8.00 11.54 16.53
C ILE A 56 9.14 12.11 17.38
N PRO A 57 10.23 11.36 17.62
CA PRO A 57 11.38 11.92 18.31
C PRO A 57 11.83 13.15 17.53
N ALA A 58 11.96 14.28 18.22
CA ALA A 58 12.53 15.48 17.62
C ALA A 58 13.83 15.07 16.92
N ALA A 59 14.00 15.49 15.66
CA ALA A 59 15.26 15.33 14.98
C ALA A 59 16.36 15.85 15.92
N PRO A 60 17.49 15.14 16.10
CA PRO A 60 18.60 15.70 16.84
C PRO A 60 18.90 17.03 16.14
N ALA A 61 18.77 18.13 16.89
CA ALA A 61 19.22 19.42 16.42
C ALA A 61 20.66 19.20 15.98
N GLU A 62 20.90 19.28 14.67
CA GLU A 62 22.24 19.57 14.21
C GLU A 62 22.65 20.85 14.94
N PRO A 63 23.84 20.91 15.56
CA PRO A 63 24.23 22.08 16.32
C PRO A 63 24.23 23.26 15.34
N GLU A 64 23.22 24.13 15.47
CA GLU A 64 23.16 25.43 14.82
C GLU A 64 24.41 26.18 15.25
N THR A 65 25.43 26.01 14.41
CA THR A 65 26.73 26.64 14.42
C THR A 65 26.60 28.10 14.80
N ALA A 66 26.99 28.44 16.04
CA ALA A 66 27.64 29.66 16.58
C ALA A 66 27.28 31.07 16.04
N LEU A 67 26.42 31.20 15.04
CA LEU A 67 26.20 32.37 14.20
C LEU A 67 24.85 33.01 14.54
N GLU A 68 23.86 32.22 14.95
CA GLU A 68 22.62 32.74 15.55
C GLU A 68 22.83 33.30 16.96
N ALA A 69 23.73 32.72 17.76
CA ALA A 69 24.09 33.23 19.08
C ALA A 69 24.75 34.63 19.02
N LEU A 70 25.46 34.94 17.93
CA LEU A 70 26.03 36.27 17.68
C LEU A 70 24.96 37.27 17.21
N SER A 71 23.91 36.82 16.51
CA SER A 71 22.81 37.69 16.06
C SER A 71 21.83 38.05 17.19
N ALA A 72 21.62 37.13 18.14
CA ALA A 72 20.73 37.34 19.28
C ALA A 72 21.32 38.29 20.34
N ALA A 73 22.65 38.34 20.47
CA ALA A 73 23.34 39.27 21.39
C ALA A 73 23.27 40.74 20.91
N ALA A 74 23.07 40.99 19.61
CA ALA A 74 22.97 42.34 19.06
C ALA A 74 21.56 42.95 19.15
N ALA A 75 20.53 42.15 19.44
CA ALA A 75 19.12 42.58 19.46
C ALA A 75 18.57 42.91 20.87
N GLN A 76 19.35 42.76 21.94
CA GLN A 76 18.87 42.93 23.33
C GLN A 76 19.19 44.30 23.97
N THR A 77 19.13 45.41 23.21
CA THR A 77 19.32 46.75 23.81
C THR A 77 18.15 47.73 23.70
N VAL A 78 16.96 47.34 23.26
CA VAL A 78 15.79 48.25 23.35
C VAL A 78 14.50 47.47 23.60
N ALA A 79 13.69 48.01 24.52
CA ALA A 79 12.31 47.68 24.86
C ALA A 79 12.08 46.67 25.99
N ALA A 80 12.20 47.19 27.22
CA ALA A 80 11.39 46.77 28.36
C ALA A 80 10.01 47.45 28.29
N GLY A 81 8.95 46.71 28.61
CA GLY A 81 7.61 47.21 28.91
C GLY A 81 6.48 46.50 28.16
N ASP A 82 5.82 45.53 28.80
CA ASP A 82 4.49 45.71 29.42
C ASP A 82 3.73 44.36 29.60
N GLU A 83 2.87 44.33 30.61
CA GLU A 83 2.33 43.16 31.29
C GLU A 83 1.19 42.40 30.58
N ALA A 84 1.06 41.13 30.98
CA ALA A 84 -0.16 40.36 31.23
C ALA A 84 -1.24 40.22 30.13
N SER A 85 -1.37 38.97 29.62
CA SER A 85 -2.67 38.30 29.51
C SER A 85 -2.50 36.79 29.47
N THR A 86 -2.87 36.15 30.58
CA THR A 86 -2.98 34.70 30.75
C THR A 86 -4.20 34.19 29.99
N SER A 87 -3.99 33.53 28.85
CA SER A 87 -5.03 32.70 28.22
C SER A 87 -4.67 31.22 28.34
N ALA A 88 -5.44 30.50 29.13
CA ALA A 88 -5.34 29.06 29.35
C ALA A 88 -5.44 28.27 28.03
N PRO A 89 -4.61 27.22 27.80
CA PRO A 89 -4.80 26.35 26.66
C PRO A 89 -6.00 25.44 26.92
N ALA A 90 -6.98 25.52 26.01
CA ALA A 90 -8.10 24.61 25.92
C ALA A 90 -7.59 23.16 25.83
N GLY A 91 -7.79 22.40 26.90
CA GLY A 91 -7.47 20.98 26.95
C GLY A 91 -8.34 20.20 25.97
N THR A 92 -7.82 19.96 24.76
CA THR A 92 -8.33 18.92 23.88
C THR A 92 -8.24 17.60 24.62
N LYS A 93 -9.40 17.07 25.04
CA LYS A 93 -9.52 15.75 25.67
C LYS A 93 -9.01 14.68 24.70
N LYS A 94 -7.73 14.31 24.82
CA LYS A 94 -7.16 13.15 24.12
C LYS A 94 -7.89 11.91 24.64
N VAL A 95 -8.62 11.24 23.76
CA VAL A 95 -9.20 9.92 24.04
C VAL A 95 -8.03 8.97 24.33
N ARG A 96 -7.80 8.65 25.61
CA ARG A 96 -6.71 7.80 26.07
C ARG A 96 -7.08 6.34 25.84
N LEU A 97 -6.57 5.76 24.76
CA LEU A 97 -6.61 4.31 24.54
C LEU A 97 -5.32 3.69 25.12
N PRO A 98 -5.40 2.78 26.10
CA PRO A 98 -4.23 2.25 26.82
C PRO A 98 -3.24 1.47 25.94
N PHE A 99 -3.66 1.05 24.75
CA PHE A 99 -2.81 0.37 23.78
C PHE A 99 -1.86 1.34 23.03
N ILE A 100 -2.23 2.62 22.91
CA ILE A 100 -1.49 3.61 22.13
C ILE A 100 -0.31 4.19 22.94
N GLU A 101 -0.41 4.24 24.27
CA GLU A 101 0.65 4.77 25.14
C GLU A 101 1.95 3.94 25.11
N LYS A 102 1.87 2.65 24.73
CA LYS A 102 3.05 1.79 24.56
C LYS A 102 3.65 1.84 23.14
N LEU A 103 3.01 2.55 22.21
CA LEU A 103 3.37 2.54 20.81
C LEU A 103 4.50 3.55 20.54
N THR A 104 5.74 3.10 20.67
CA THR A 104 6.92 3.94 20.37
C THR A 104 7.14 4.11 18.86
N TRP A 105 7.75 5.23 18.44
CA TRP A 105 8.22 5.45 17.06
C TRP A 105 9.02 4.27 16.48
N LYS A 106 9.86 3.63 17.29
CA LYS A 106 10.64 2.44 16.91
C LYS A 106 9.77 1.28 16.43
N HIS A 107 8.58 1.11 17.02
CA HIS A 107 7.63 0.08 16.62
C HIS A 107 7.01 0.43 15.27
N ILE A 108 6.53 1.66 15.07
CA ILE A 108 5.98 2.11 13.78
C ILE A 108 6.99 1.96 12.65
N LYS A 109 8.23 2.43 12.87
CA LYS A 109 9.31 2.31 11.87
C LYS A 109 9.47 0.87 11.41
N ARG A 110 9.65 -0.05 12.36
CA ARG A 110 9.82 -1.49 12.09
C ARG A 110 8.59 -2.09 11.41
N THR A 111 7.39 -1.73 11.86
CA THR A 111 6.14 -2.22 11.28
C THR A 111 6.00 -1.77 9.83
N VAL A 112 6.26 -0.50 9.51
CA VAL A 112 6.19 0.01 8.13
C VAL A 112 7.21 -0.69 7.23
N GLU A 113 8.45 -0.84 7.68
CA GLU A 113 9.51 -1.55 6.93
C GLU A 113 9.12 -3.01 6.65
N LEU A 114 8.64 -3.74 7.67
CA LEU A 114 8.17 -5.11 7.54
C LEU A 114 6.97 -5.22 6.60
N VAL A 115 5.96 -4.37 6.81
CA VAL A 115 4.72 -4.37 6.02
C VAL A 115 5.02 -4.05 4.57
N ASN A 116 5.90 -3.10 4.27
CA ASN A 116 6.31 -2.78 2.90
C ASN A 116 7.03 -3.96 2.22
N GLY A 117 7.95 -4.62 2.92
CA GLY A 117 8.64 -5.80 2.38
C GLY A 117 7.66 -6.92 2.05
N ILE A 118 6.76 -7.24 2.98
CA ILE A 118 5.71 -8.24 2.77
C ILE A 118 4.76 -7.84 1.65
N LEU A 119 4.35 -6.56 1.60
CA LEU A 119 3.47 -6.02 0.56
C LEU A 119 4.04 -6.22 -0.84
N ILE A 120 5.31 -5.88 -1.06
CA ILE A 120 5.95 -6.01 -2.38
C ILE A 120 6.04 -7.48 -2.79
N ILE A 121 6.53 -8.35 -1.90
CA ILE A 121 6.66 -9.80 -2.19
C ILE A 121 5.30 -10.40 -2.53
N THR A 122 4.28 -10.10 -1.72
CA THR A 122 2.95 -10.70 -1.88
C THR A 122 2.17 -10.11 -3.06
N ALA A 123 2.37 -8.84 -3.40
CA ALA A 123 1.85 -8.26 -4.63
C ALA A 123 2.50 -8.89 -5.88
N GLY A 124 3.80 -9.19 -5.83
CA GLY A 124 4.51 -9.94 -6.87
C GLY A 124 3.94 -11.36 -7.03
N LEU A 125 3.77 -12.09 -5.93
CA LEU A 125 3.15 -13.43 -5.93
C LEU A 125 1.70 -13.40 -6.43
N PHE A 126 0.93 -12.36 -6.09
CA PHE A 126 -0.41 -12.15 -6.62
C PHE A 126 -0.40 -11.99 -8.16
N CYS A 127 0.53 -11.19 -8.69
CA CYS A 127 0.68 -11.03 -10.14
C CYS A 127 1.07 -12.33 -10.83
N LEU A 128 1.99 -13.10 -10.24
CA LEU A 128 2.37 -14.42 -10.75
C LEU A 128 1.19 -15.40 -10.72
N ALA A 129 0.41 -15.44 -9.65
CA ALA A 129 -0.79 -16.27 -9.58
C ALA A 129 -1.81 -15.90 -10.67
N MET A 130 -1.99 -14.60 -10.95
CA MET A 130 -2.84 -14.11 -12.04
C MET A 130 -2.28 -14.47 -13.43
N PHE A 131 -0.96 -14.41 -13.61
CA PHE A 131 -0.28 -14.83 -14.83
C PHE A 131 -0.46 -16.33 -15.09
N PHE A 132 -0.23 -17.18 -14.09
CA PHE A 132 -0.45 -18.62 -14.24
C PHE A 132 -1.92 -18.94 -14.49
N SER A 133 -2.85 -18.26 -13.84
CA SER A 133 -4.29 -18.40 -14.12
C SER A 133 -4.62 -18.06 -15.59
N LEU A 134 -3.99 -17.02 -16.14
CA LEU A 134 -4.10 -16.68 -17.56
C LEU A 134 -3.51 -17.79 -18.44
N MET A 135 -2.33 -18.31 -18.12
CA MET A 135 -1.68 -19.38 -18.89
C MET A 135 -2.49 -20.68 -18.90
N VAL A 136 -2.98 -21.13 -17.73
CA VAL A 136 -3.86 -22.31 -17.63
C VAL A 136 -5.14 -22.09 -18.44
N SER A 137 -5.68 -20.87 -18.47
CA SER A 137 -6.85 -20.56 -19.31
C SER A 137 -6.56 -20.64 -20.80
N LEU A 138 -5.37 -20.21 -21.24
CA LEU A 138 -4.97 -20.28 -22.64
C LEU A 138 -4.73 -21.72 -23.08
N ILE A 139 -4.01 -22.50 -22.26
CA ILE A 139 -3.67 -23.91 -22.55
C ILE A 139 -4.93 -24.78 -22.51
N GLY A 140 -5.71 -24.70 -21.43
CA GLY A 140 -6.95 -25.47 -21.29
C GLY A 140 -8.11 -24.94 -22.15
N ARG A 141 -7.89 -23.89 -22.96
CA ARG A 141 -8.89 -23.20 -23.78
C ARG A 141 -10.15 -22.85 -22.97
N LEU A 142 -9.95 -22.56 -21.69
CA LEU A 142 -11.00 -22.29 -20.73
C LEU A 142 -11.54 -20.89 -21.05
N GLY A 143 -12.81 -20.80 -21.43
CA GLY A 143 -13.42 -19.55 -21.85
C GLY A 143 -13.30 -18.42 -20.81
N GLY A 144 -13.57 -17.17 -21.23
CA GLY A 144 -13.44 -16.01 -20.34
C GLY A 144 -12.05 -15.37 -20.30
N ILE A 145 -11.19 -15.69 -21.29
CA ILE A 145 -9.83 -15.15 -21.45
C ILE A 145 -9.80 -13.61 -21.35
N ASN A 146 -10.79 -12.91 -21.92
CA ASN A 146 -10.87 -11.45 -21.84
C ASN A 146 -10.95 -10.93 -20.39
N HIS A 147 -11.64 -11.64 -19.49
CA HIS A 147 -11.74 -11.23 -18.09
C HIS A 147 -10.43 -11.44 -17.34
N ILE A 148 -9.77 -12.59 -17.52
CA ILE A 148 -8.52 -12.91 -16.82
C ILE A 148 -7.34 -12.08 -17.35
N ALA A 149 -7.26 -11.86 -18.67
CA ALA A 149 -6.22 -11.01 -19.26
C ALA A 149 -6.31 -9.57 -18.73
N ARG A 150 -7.51 -8.98 -18.72
CA ARG A 150 -7.73 -7.63 -18.14
C ARG A 150 -7.43 -7.58 -16.65
N ALA A 151 -7.71 -8.65 -15.91
CA ALA A 151 -7.41 -8.72 -14.49
C ALA A 151 -5.90 -8.80 -14.23
N PHE A 152 -5.17 -9.55 -15.06
CA PHE A 152 -3.71 -9.64 -15.03
C PHE A 152 -3.03 -8.29 -15.33
N PHE A 153 -3.46 -7.57 -16.38
CA PHE A 153 -2.89 -6.24 -16.65
C PHE A 153 -3.16 -5.25 -15.52
N LEU A 154 -4.35 -5.27 -14.92
CA LEU A 154 -4.63 -4.46 -13.74
C LEU A 154 -3.73 -4.83 -12.56
N SER A 155 -3.46 -6.12 -12.33
CA SER A 155 -2.54 -6.53 -11.26
C SER A 155 -1.11 -6.09 -11.52
N LEU A 156 -0.65 -6.11 -12.78
CA LEU A 156 0.68 -5.60 -13.14
C LEU A 156 0.81 -4.10 -12.89
N ILE A 157 -0.17 -3.31 -13.34
CA ILE A 157 -0.20 -1.86 -13.09
C ILE A 157 -0.19 -1.61 -11.57
N MET A 158 -1.03 -2.33 -10.83
CA MET A 158 -1.09 -2.24 -9.36
C MET A 158 0.26 -2.55 -8.70
N PHE A 159 0.94 -3.62 -9.13
CA PHE A 159 2.27 -3.97 -8.63
C PHE A 159 3.31 -2.88 -8.93
N ILE A 160 3.31 -2.34 -10.15
CA ILE A 160 4.17 -1.22 -10.52
C ILE A 160 3.93 -0.02 -9.61
N LEU A 161 2.67 0.33 -9.29
CA LEU A 161 2.38 1.47 -8.41
C LEU A 161 2.73 1.22 -6.93
N ILE A 162 2.78 -0.04 -6.48
CA ILE A 162 3.20 -0.40 -5.12
C ILE A 162 4.71 -0.20 -4.93
N VAL A 163 5.50 -0.56 -5.93
CA VAL A 163 6.97 -0.56 -5.85
C VAL A 163 7.51 0.85 -5.56
N PRO A 164 8.36 1.02 -4.52
CA PRO A 164 8.96 2.31 -4.18
C PRO A 164 10.09 2.67 -5.15
N TRP A 165 9.76 3.11 -6.36
CA TRP A 165 10.73 3.44 -7.41
C TRP A 165 11.73 4.54 -6.99
N GLN A 166 11.31 5.43 -6.09
CA GLN A 166 12.17 6.48 -5.56
C GLN A 166 13.41 5.93 -4.82
N GLU A 167 13.27 4.80 -4.11
CA GLU A 167 14.38 4.17 -3.38
C GLU A 167 15.22 3.25 -4.28
N LEU A 168 14.58 2.59 -5.26
CA LEU A 168 15.24 1.59 -6.09
C LEU A 168 16.11 2.20 -7.20
N ILE A 169 15.66 3.31 -7.80
CA ILE A 169 16.26 3.87 -9.03
C ILE A 169 16.54 5.38 -8.88
N GLY A 170 16.25 5.99 -7.73
CA GLY A 170 16.32 7.45 -7.58
C GLY A 170 15.32 8.18 -8.50
N SER A 171 14.26 7.49 -8.91
CA SER A 171 13.26 8.00 -9.84
C SER A 171 12.36 9.04 -9.16
N SER A 172 11.86 10.01 -9.95
CA SER A 172 10.82 10.93 -9.49
C SER A 172 9.45 10.25 -9.34
N VAL A 173 9.28 9.02 -9.82
CA VAL A 173 8.03 8.27 -9.69
C VAL A 173 7.92 7.74 -8.27
N VAL A 174 6.85 8.14 -7.60
CA VAL A 174 6.55 7.75 -6.22
C VAL A 174 5.75 6.45 -6.22
N GLY A 175 6.17 5.48 -5.41
CA GLY A 175 5.40 4.28 -5.07
C GLY A 175 4.45 4.48 -3.88
N VAL A 176 3.44 3.62 -3.74
CA VAL A 176 2.54 3.63 -2.57
C VAL A 176 3.27 3.21 -1.30
N ALA A 177 4.24 2.30 -1.40
CA ALA A 177 5.13 2.00 -0.29
C ALA A 177 6.01 3.23 0.00
N TYR A 178 5.92 3.73 1.22
CA TYR A 178 6.68 4.89 1.68
C TYR A 178 7.65 4.48 2.78
N THR A 179 8.79 5.18 2.89
CA THR A 179 9.74 4.94 3.98
C THR A 179 9.34 5.72 5.24
N PRO A 180 9.70 5.23 6.44
CA PRO A 180 9.42 5.97 7.67
C PRO A 180 10.08 7.36 7.71
N ALA A 181 11.28 7.49 7.12
CA ALA A 181 11.99 8.76 7.02
C ALA A 181 11.23 9.76 6.15
N GLU A 182 10.70 9.30 5.02
CA GLU A 182 9.88 10.11 4.14
C GLU A 182 8.61 10.60 4.85
N LEU A 183 7.93 9.72 5.59
CA LEU A 183 6.73 10.10 6.34
C LEU A 183 7.01 11.22 7.35
N VAL A 184 8.14 11.14 8.08
CA VAL A 184 8.52 12.20 9.04
C VAL A 184 8.77 13.53 8.33
N LYS A 185 9.53 13.51 7.22
CA LYS A 185 9.82 14.72 6.44
C LYS A 185 8.54 15.42 6.01
N TRP A 186 7.63 14.69 5.40
CA TRP A 186 6.35 15.22 4.92
C TRP A 186 5.42 15.71 6.04
N VAL A 187 5.46 15.08 7.22
CA VAL A 187 4.66 15.51 8.38
C VAL A 187 5.23 16.79 9.01
N SER A 188 6.55 16.95 9.05
CA SER A 188 7.21 18.18 9.53
C SER A 188 6.94 19.36 8.60
N ASP A 189 7.02 19.13 7.29
CA ASP A 189 6.84 20.17 6.27
C ASP A 189 5.37 20.52 5.98
N LYS A 190 4.41 19.77 6.57
CA LYS A 190 2.96 19.94 6.34
C LYS A 190 2.46 21.38 6.56
N GLY A 191 3.13 22.14 7.43
CA GLY A 191 2.79 23.54 7.74
C GLY A 191 3.26 24.57 6.72
N SER A 192 4.04 24.17 5.70
CA SER A 192 4.67 25.10 4.74
C SER A 192 3.71 25.76 3.74
N GLY A 193 2.46 25.26 3.61
CA GLY A 193 1.42 25.89 2.79
C GLY A 193 0.31 24.94 2.32
N PHE A 194 -0.80 25.52 1.82
CA PHE A 194 -1.97 24.76 1.36
C PHE A 194 -1.62 23.73 0.27
N MET A 195 -0.81 24.13 -0.72
CA MET A 195 -0.39 23.26 -1.83
C MET A 195 0.39 22.03 -1.33
N TYR A 196 1.24 22.21 -0.32
CA TYR A 196 1.99 21.10 0.28
C TYR A 196 1.05 20.13 1.00
N GLY A 197 0.04 20.66 1.72
CA GLY A 197 -1.01 19.85 2.32
C GLY A 197 -1.80 19.03 1.30
N VAL A 198 -2.12 19.60 0.12
CA VAL A 198 -2.80 18.86 -0.96
C VAL A 198 -1.91 17.74 -1.48
N LEU A 199 -0.64 18.01 -1.79
CA LEU A 199 0.32 17.00 -2.27
C LEU A 199 0.53 15.88 -1.25
N PHE A 200 0.55 16.21 0.04
CA PHE A 200 0.63 15.26 1.14
C PHE A 200 -0.52 14.24 1.11
N TYR A 201 -1.77 14.71 1.08
CA TYR A 201 -2.93 13.80 1.04
C TYR A 201 -3.08 13.07 -0.29
N LEU A 202 -2.71 13.72 -1.40
CA LEU A 202 -2.67 13.10 -2.72
C LEU A 202 -1.73 11.89 -2.72
N ARG A 203 -0.53 12.05 -2.17
CA ARG A 203 0.48 10.99 -2.07
C ARG A 203 0.06 9.87 -1.14
N PHE A 204 -0.30 10.18 0.12
CA PHE A 204 -0.46 9.14 1.13
C PHE A 204 -1.87 8.55 1.20
N THR A 205 -2.89 9.23 0.67
CA THR A 205 -4.29 8.76 0.76
C THR A 205 -4.88 8.46 -0.61
N ILE A 206 -4.79 9.39 -1.57
CA ILE A 206 -5.41 9.20 -2.88
C ILE A 206 -4.68 8.10 -3.67
N TYR A 207 -3.34 8.10 -3.64
CA TYR A 207 -2.57 7.08 -4.35
C TYR A 207 -2.77 5.67 -3.76
N TRP A 208 -2.86 5.58 -2.43
CA TRP A 208 -3.27 4.35 -1.74
C TRP A 208 -4.66 3.88 -2.18
N LEU A 209 -5.65 4.79 -2.23
CA LEU A 209 -7.01 4.49 -2.71
C LEU A 209 -7.01 3.97 -4.15
N LEU A 210 -6.18 4.56 -5.02
CA LEU A 210 -6.04 4.13 -6.41
C LEU A 210 -5.53 2.69 -6.49
N VAL A 211 -4.50 2.34 -5.73
CA VAL A 211 -3.97 0.96 -5.67
C VAL A 211 -5.01 -0.02 -5.12
N MET A 212 -5.73 0.36 -4.06
CA MET A 212 -6.84 -0.44 -3.53
C MET A 212 -7.94 -0.65 -4.57
N LEU A 213 -8.31 0.38 -5.32
CA LEU A 213 -9.31 0.28 -6.39
C LEU A 213 -8.84 -0.68 -7.49
N LEU A 214 -7.59 -0.56 -7.96
CA LEU A 214 -7.04 -1.46 -8.98
C LEU A 214 -7.00 -2.92 -8.50
N LEU A 215 -6.64 -3.15 -7.24
CA LEU A 215 -6.63 -4.46 -6.63
C LEU A 215 -8.04 -5.08 -6.59
N ILE A 216 -9.04 -4.33 -6.15
CA ILE A 216 -10.45 -4.76 -6.13
C ILE A 216 -10.96 -5.02 -7.56
N MET A 217 -10.64 -4.15 -8.51
CA MET A 217 -11.04 -4.33 -9.91
C MET A 217 -10.40 -5.55 -10.55
N SER A 218 -9.11 -5.81 -10.27
CA SER A 218 -8.41 -7.02 -10.71
C SER A 218 -9.09 -8.26 -10.14
N GLN A 219 -9.37 -8.27 -8.84
CA GLN A 219 -9.99 -9.41 -8.17
C GLN A 219 -11.44 -9.66 -8.62
N ALA A 220 -12.24 -8.60 -8.79
CA ALA A 220 -13.61 -8.69 -9.29
C ALA A 220 -13.67 -9.29 -10.71
N ARG A 221 -12.71 -8.92 -11.57
CA ARG A 221 -12.61 -9.51 -12.92
C ARG A 221 -12.13 -10.95 -12.90
N SER A 222 -11.18 -11.26 -12.02
CA SER A 222 -10.75 -12.64 -11.77
C SER A 222 -11.91 -13.53 -11.29
N ALA A 223 -12.77 -13.02 -10.40
CA ALA A 223 -13.97 -13.74 -9.97
C ALA A 223 -14.97 -13.97 -11.13
N ARG A 224 -15.16 -12.98 -12.01
CA ARG A 224 -15.99 -13.13 -13.23
C ARG A 224 -15.43 -14.20 -14.17
N TRP A 225 -14.12 -14.29 -14.31
CA TRP A 225 -13.45 -15.36 -15.07
C TRP A 225 -13.78 -16.74 -14.49
N THR A 226 -13.61 -16.93 -13.18
CA THR A 226 -13.97 -18.21 -12.53
C THR A 226 -15.45 -18.56 -12.75
N LYS A 227 -16.35 -17.57 -12.63
CA LYS A 227 -17.78 -17.77 -12.87
C LYS A 227 -18.10 -18.10 -14.34
N ALA A 228 -17.27 -17.65 -15.29
CA ALA A 228 -17.42 -17.98 -16.71
C ALA A 228 -16.94 -19.40 -17.02
N ILE A 229 -15.87 -19.86 -16.36
CA ILE A 229 -15.40 -21.25 -16.46
C ILE A 229 -16.45 -22.21 -15.89
N LEU A 230 -16.93 -21.95 -14.66
CA LEU A 230 -17.88 -22.84 -14.00
C LEU A 230 -19.20 -22.98 -14.78
N ARG A 231 -19.69 -21.89 -15.38
CA ARG A 231 -20.88 -21.93 -16.25
C ARG A 231 -20.67 -22.74 -17.53
N ARG A 232 -19.44 -22.79 -18.07
CA ARG A 232 -19.14 -23.62 -19.25
C ARG A 232 -19.04 -25.11 -18.92
N LEU A 233 -18.81 -25.44 -17.66
CA LEU A 233 -18.70 -26.81 -17.18
C LEU A 233 -20.03 -27.35 -16.64
N GLU A 234 -21.10 -26.56 -16.69
CA GLU A 234 -22.43 -26.89 -16.16
C GLU A 234 -22.45 -27.24 -14.65
N ILE A 235 -21.40 -26.87 -13.92
CA ILE A 235 -21.30 -27.09 -12.47
C ILE A 235 -22.19 -26.06 -11.71
N ILE A 236 -22.54 -24.94 -12.33
CA ILE A 236 -23.38 -23.85 -11.79
C ILE A 236 -24.25 -23.24 -12.89
#